data_AF-A0A952D1S4-F1
#
_entry.id   AF-A0A952D1S4-F1
#
_cell.length_a   1.000
_cell.length_b   1.000
_cell.length_c   1.000
_cell.angle_alpha   90.00
_cell.angle_beta   90.00
_cell.angle_gamma   90.00
#
_symmetry.space_group_name_H-M   'P 1'
#
loop_
_entity.id
_entity.type
_entity.pdbx_description
1 polymer ?
#
loop_
_entity_poly.entity_id
_entity_poly.type
_entity_poly.pdbx_seq_one_letter_code
_entity_poly.pdbx_strand_id
1 'polypeptide(L)'
;DYSRSAAYVYLDGRGRLFRAPEGESDGALAIRPIGPIQLELIHGSGTRLGVNRPFKMKGKCTSVEAFSEIGASLGQAQFTDDGKTTIISPVKDAVRYVVTF
;
A
#
# COMPACT_ATOMS: atom_id res chain seq x y z
N ASP A 1 6.46 10.66 15.31
CA ASP A 1 5.70 9.61 16.00
C ASP A 1 4.89 8.81 15.00
N TYR A 2 4.85 7.49 15.16
CA TYR A 2 3.95 6.61 14.41
C TYR A 2 2.93 6.03 15.39
N SER A 3 1.68 5.88 14.96
CA SER A 3 0.61 5.32 15.78
C SER A 3 0.23 3.95 15.22
N ARG A 4 0.17 2.94 16.08
CA ARG A 4 -0.35 1.61 15.73
C ARG A 4 -1.82 1.56 16.15
N SER A 5 -2.71 1.20 15.22
CA SER A 5 -4.12 0.96 15.49
C SER A 5 -4.42 -0.52 15.33
N ALA A 6 -5.37 -1.07 16.08
CA ALA A 6 -5.81 -2.45 15.87
C ALA A 6 -6.37 -2.68 14.45
N ALA A 7 -6.84 -1.62 13.78
CA ALA A 7 -7.40 -1.66 12.42
C ALA A 7 -6.37 -1.37 11.30
N TYR A 8 -5.23 -0.75 11.64
CA TYR A 8 -4.21 -0.34 10.67
C TYR A 8 -2.82 -0.69 11.21
N VAL A 9 -2.09 -1.50 10.44
CA VAL A 9 -0.75 -1.97 10.83
C VAL A 9 0.26 -0.82 10.82
N TYR A 10 -0.04 0.27 10.10
CA TYR A 10 0.87 1.38 9.91
C TYR A 10 0.12 2.72 9.76
N LEU A 11 0.67 3.80 10.32
CA LEU A 11 0.30 5.21 10.09
C LEU A 11 1.58 6.08 10.08
N ASP A 12 2.02 6.57 8.91
CA ASP A 12 3.10 7.56 8.82
C ASP A 12 2.70 8.81 8.03
N GLY A 13 2.47 9.89 8.77
CA GLY A 13 2.08 11.19 8.24
C GLY A 13 3.22 11.99 7.58
N ARG A 14 4.41 11.40 7.37
CA ARG A 14 5.59 12.11 6.83
C ARG A 14 5.94 11.78 5.38
N GLY A 15 5.32 10.77 4.77
CA GLY A 15 5.50 10.46 3.35
C GLY A 15 6.94 10.10 2.95
N ARG A 16 7.72 9.51 3.85
CA ARG A 16 9.12 9.08 3.60
C ARG A 16 9.28 7.58 3.88
N LEU A 17 10.27 6.97 3.22
CA LEU A 17 10.66 5.57 3.43
C LEU A 17 10.93 5.30 4.93
N PHE A 18 10.08 4.51 5.58
CA PHE A 18 10.28 4.04 6.96
C PHE A 18 10.48 2.54 6.97
N ARG A 19 11.49 2.07 7.70
CA ARG A 19 11.77 0.64 7.88
C ARG A 19 11.13 0.15 9.18
N ALA A 20 10.05 -0.62 9.08
CA ALA A 20 9.46 -1.33 10.23
C ALA A 20 9.74 -2.84 10.13
N PRO A 21 9.75 -3.58 11.26
CA PRO A 21 9.91 -5.03 11.26
C PRO A 21 8.82 -5.76 10.45
N GLU A 22 7.63 -5.18 10.34
CA GLU A 22 6.48 -5.72 9.60
C GLU A 22 6.42 -5.24 8.13
N GLY A 23 7.28 -4.30 7.71
CA GLY A 23 7.31 -3.78 6.33
C GLY A 23 8.03 -2.45 6.18
N GLU A 24 8.61 -2.25 4.99
CA GLU A 24 9.06 -0.93 4.56
C GLU A 24 8.06 -0.40 3.54
N SER A 25 7.68 0.87 3.66
CA SER A 25 6.84 1.53 2.66
C SER A 25 7.35 2.92 2.33
N ASP A 26 7.23 3.29 1.06
CA ASP A 26 7.46 4.65 0.56
C ASP A 26 6.11 5.25 0.20
N GLY A 27 5.77 6.46 0.67
CA GLY A 27 4.51 7.16 0.36
C GLY A 27 3.20 6.61 0.97
N ALA A 28 3.20 5.40 1.55
CA ALA A 28 2.01 4.86 2.23
C ALA A 28 1.75 5.62 3.54
N LEU A 29 0.56 6.18 3.69
CA LEU A 29 0.06 6.64 4.97
C LEU A 29 -0.28 5.46 5.85
N ALA A 30 -1.03 4.48 5.33
CA ALA A 30 -1.51 3.34 6.11
C ALA A 30 -1.49 2.04 5.32
N ILE A 31 -1.33 0.91 6.03
CA ILE A 31 -1.38 -0.44 5.44
C ILE A 31 -2.21 -1.34 6.35
N ARG A 32 -3.14 -2.11 5.78
CA ARG A 32 -3.85 -3.18 6.50
C ARG A 32 -4.12 -4.40 5.61
N PRO A 33 -4.05 -5.63 6.15
CA PRO A 33 -4.60 -6.79 5.48
C PRO A 33 -6.13 -6.73 5.47
N ILE A 34 -6.73 -6.98 4.30
CA ILE A 34 -8.20 -7.04 4.13
C ILE A 34 -8.68 -8.43 3.66
N GLY A 35 -7.75 -9.36 3.47
CA GLY A 35 -8.03 -10.72 3.05
C GLY A 35 -6.76 -11.58 3.12
N PRO A 36 -6.84 -12.87 2.75
CA PRO A 36 -5.71 -13.80 2.81
C PRO A 36 -4.58 -13.47 1.83
N ILE A 37 -4.89 -12.73 0.75
CA ILE A 37 -3.95 -12.35 -0.31
C ILE A 37 -4.06 -10.85 -0.67
N GLN A 38 -4.69 -10.04 0.18
CA GLN A 38 -5.00 -8.65 -0.14
C GLN A 38 -4.54 -7.68 0.95
N LEU A 39 -3.86 -6.62 0.52
CA LEU A 39 -3.50 -5.46 1.33
C LEU A 39 -4.24 -4.23 0.83
N GLU A 40 -4.83 -3.49 1.76
CA GLU A 40 -5.24 -2.12 1.52
C GLU A 40 -4.11 -1.17 1.92
N LEU A 41 -3.78 -0.26 1.02
CA LEU A 41 -2.81 0.80 1.22
C LEU A 41 -3.55 2.15 1.11
N ILE A 42 -3.36 3.03 2.09
CA ILE A 42 -3.77 4.43 1.98
C ILE A 42 -2.52 5.21 1.60
N HIS A 43 -2.59 5.97 0.51
CA HIS A 43 -1.49 6.80 0.04
C HIS A 43 -1.54 8.15 0.75
N GLY A 44 -0.42 8.53 1.38
CA GLY A 44 -0.33 9.79 2.13
C GLY A 44 0.14 10.94 1.27
N SER A 45 1.26 10.74 0.59
CA SER A 45 1.89 11.74 -0.29
C SER A 45 3.11 11.13 -0.97
N GLY A 46 3.45 11.59 -2.18
CA GLY A 46 4.68 11.20 -2.88
C GLY A 46 4.44 10.85 -4.34
N THR A 47 5.53 10.55 -5.06
CA THR A 47 5.48 10.16 -6.48
C THR A 47 5.42 8.64 -6.67
N ARG A 48 5.51 7.87 -5.59
CA ARG A 48 5.49 6.40 -5.60
C ARG A 48 4.96 5.86 -4.28
N LEU A 49 4.29 4.73 -4.38
CA LEU A 49 3.80 3.96 -3.24
C LEU A 49 4.48 2.59 -3.23
N GLY A 50 5.42 2.38 -2.32
CA GLY A 50 6.14 1.11 -2.18
C GLY A 50 5.58 0.30 -1.01
N VAL A 51 5.43 -1.02 -1.19
CA VAL A 51 5.23 -1.95 -0.07
C VAL A 51 6.23 -3.09 -0.20
N ASN A 52 7.15 -3.18 0.76
CA ASN A 52 7.98 -4.37 0.92
C ASN A 52 7.10 -5.47 1.53
N ARG A 53 7.36 -6.71 1.15
CA ARG A 53 6.69 -7.87 1.74
C ARG A 53 7.35 -8.25 3.06
N PRO A 54 6.76 -7.80 4.16
CA PRO A 54 6.60 -8.64 5.34
C PRO A 54 5.20 -8.53 5.99
N PHE A 55 4.09 -8.64 5.25
CA PHE A 55 2.74 -8.76 5.84
C PHE A 55 2.15 -10.18 5.79
N LYS A 56 2.99 -11.22 5.80
CA LYS A 56 2.61 -12.65 5.61
C LYS A 56 1.93 -12.98 4.27
N MET A 57 1.86 -12.04 3.34
CA MET A 57 1.36 -12.26 1.97
C MET A 57 2.36 -13.10 1.17
N LYS A 58 1.92 -14.21 0.60
CA LYS A 58 2.68 -15.09 -0.29
C LYS A 58 2.16 -14.91 -1.73
N GLY A 59 3.03 -15.03 -2.73
CA GLY A 59 2.64 -14.91 -4.15
C GLY A 59 3.03 -13.57 -4.79
N LYS A 60 3.18 -13.51 -6.11
CA LYS A 60 3.58 -12.28 -6.83
C LYS A 60 2.40 -11.31 -6.89
N CYS A 61 2.64 -9.99 -6.80
CA CYS A 61 1.55 -9.03 -7.03
C CYS A 61 0.91 -9.28 -8.41
N THR A 62 -0.40 -9.54 -8.41
CA THR A 62 -1.19 -9.87 -9.60
C THR A 62 -2.01 -8.67 -10.08
N SER A 63 -2.47 -7.82 -9.16
CA SER A 63 -3.26 -6.63 -9.49
C SER A 63 -3.17 -5.56 -8.41
N VAL A 64 -3.39 -4.32 -8.83
CA VAL A 64 -3.50 -3.16 -7.94
C VAL A 64 -4.66 -2.31 -8.39
N GLU A 65 -5.75 -2.29 -7.62
CA GLU A 65 -6.90 -1.44 -7.92
C GLU A 65 -6.83 -0.14 -7.13
N ALA A 66 -7.04 0.99 -7.78
CA ALA A 66 -7.02 2.31 -7.20
C ALA A 66 -8.44 2.81 -6.91
N PHE A 67 -8.63 3.51 -5.79
CA PHE A 67 -9.91 4.04 -5.35
C PHE A 67 -9.79 5.51 -4.96
N SER A 68 -10.81 6.29 -5.30
CA SER A 68 -10.96 7.67 -4.85
C SER A 68 -11.34 7.75 -3.37
N GLU A 69 -11.34 8.97 -2.82
CA GLU A 69 -11.71 9.23 -1.42
C GLU A 69 -13.12 8.74 -1.06
N ILE A 70 -14.06 8.85 -1.99
CA ILE A 70 -15.44 8.38 -1.81
C ILE A 70 -15.59 6.87 -2.07
N GLY A 71 -14.49 6.16 -2.32
CA GLY A 71 -14.48 4.72 -2.53
C GLY A 71 -14.84 4.25 -3.93
N ALA A 72 -14.96 5.15 -4.91
CA ALA A 72 -15.19 4.78 -6.30
C ALA A 72 -13.91 4.18 -6.91
N SER A 73 -14.04 3.08 -7.66
CA SER A 73 -12.91 2.51 -8.40
C SER A 73 -12.45 3.46 -9.50
N LEU A 74 -11.14 3.67 -9.57
CA LEU A 74 -10.44 4.45 -10.58
C LEU A 74 -9.69 3.55 -11.57
N GLY A 75 -9.87 2.23 -11.47
CA GLY A 75 -9.25 1.24 -12.32
C GLY A 75 -7.91 0.70 -11.79
N GLN A 76 -7.18 0.01 -12.67
CA GLN A 76 -5.92 -0.63 -12.32
C GLN A 76 -4.76 0.37 -12.31
N ALA A 77 -4.00 0.38 -11.23
CA ALA A 77 -2.74 1.11 -11.13
C ALA A 77 -1.62 0.33 -11.80
N GLN A 78 -0.66 1.04 -12.38
CA GLN A 78 0.59 0.42 -12.83
C GLN A 78 1.47 0.10 -11.62
N PHE A 79 2.14 -1.06 -11.68
CA PHE A 79 3.07 -1.47 -10.64
C PHE A 79 4.24 -2.28 -11.21
N THR A 80 5.33 -2.32 -10.45
CA THR A 80 6.43 -3.28 -10.63
C THR A 80 6.55 -4.14 -9.38
N ASP A 81 6.79 -5.43 -9.57
CA ASP A 81 6.97 -6.38 -8.47
C ASP A 81 8.18 -7.28 -8.72
N ASP A 82 9.13 -7.28 -7.79
CA ASP A 82 10.34 -8.11 -7.86
C ASP A 82 10.23 -9.39 -6.98
N GLY A 83 9.04 -9.69 -6.46
CA GLY A 83 8.79 -10.77 -5.51
C GLY A 83 9.11 -10.42 -4.05
N LYS A 84 9.76 -9.30 -3.78
CA LYS A 84 10.05 -8.79 -2.42
C LYS A 84 9.38 -7.44 -2.16
N THR A 85 9.25 -6.61 -3.17
CA THR A 85 8.69 -5.27 -3.10
C THR A 85 7.75 -5.06 -4.27
N THR A 86 6.59 -4.48 -3.98
CA THR A 86 5.65 -3.97 -4.98
C THR A 86 5.73 -2.45 -4.96
N ILE A 87 6.08 -1.84 -6.11
CA ILE A 87 6.10 -0.38 -6.29
C ILE A 87 4.94 0.00 -7.20
N ILE A 88 4.08 0.87 -6.69
CA ILE A 88 2.85 1.32 -7.35
C ILE A 88 3.05 2.75 -7.82
N SER A 89 2.70 3.00 -9.07
CA SER A 89 2.58 4.34 -9.64
C SER A 89 1.25 4.96 -9.18
N PRO A 90 1.26 6.09 -8.46
CA PRO A 90 0.03 6.71 -8.00
C PRO A 90 -0.88 7.11 -9.16
N VAL A 91 -2.15 6.72 -9.05
CA VAL A 91 -3.23 7.15 -9.95
C VAL A 91 -3.78 8.50 -9.48
N LYS A 92 -4.07 9.41 -10.41
CA LYS A 92 -4.67 10.71 -10.10
C LYS A 92 -5.97 10.52 -9.31
N ASP A 93 -6.18 11.34 -8.28
CA ASP A 93 -7.36 11.35 -7.40
C ASP A 93 -7.54 10.07 -6.56
N ALA A 94 -6.60 9.11 -6.65
CA ALA A 94 -6.62 7.92 -5.83
C ALA A 94 -5.97 8.16 -4.46
N VAL A 95 -6.67 7.77 -3.41
CA VAL A 95 -6.17 7.83 -2.03
C VAL A 95 -5.99 6.44 -1.43
N ARG A 96 -6.61 5.42 -2.01
CA ARG A 96 -6.58 4.04 -1.53
C ARG A 96 -6.24 3.09 -2.67
N TYR A 97 -5.46 2.07 -2.36
CA TYR A 97 -5.09 1.00 -3.27
C TYR A 97 -5.37 -0.35 -2.62
N VAL A 98 -5.89 -1.30 -3.39
CA VAL A 98 -5.99 -2.70 -3.00
C VAL A 98 -5.00 -3.50 -3.83
N VAL A 99 -4.01 -4.07 -3.16
CA VAL A 99 -2.96 -4.91 -3.76
C VAL A 99 -3.32 -6.36 -3.55
N THR A 100 -3.34 -7.14 -4.64
CA THR A 100 -3.60 -8.59 -4.61
C THR A 100 -2.33 -9.36 -4.98
N PHE A 101 -1.99 -10.39 -4.21
CA PHE A 101 -0.80 -11.24 -4.36
C PHE A 101 -1.13 -12.67 -4.83
#